data_AF-A0A8T0ELD5-F1
#
_entry.id   AF-A0A8T0ELD5-F1
#
_cell.length_a   1.000
_cell.length_b   1.000
_cell.length_c   1.000
_cell.angle_alpha   90.00
_cell.angle_beta   90.00
_cell.angle_gamma   90.00
#
_symmetry.space_group_name_H-M   'P 1'
#
loop_
_entity.id
_entity.type
_entity.pdbx_description
1 polymer ?
#
loop_
_entity_poly.entity_id
_entity_poly.type
_entity_poly.pdbx_seq_one_letter_code
_entity_poly.pdbx_strand_id
1 'polypeptide(L)'
;MLLNKNASVDIADDFGHTPLHHALFYRKHRIVIALLLKQANLLRFGEGGETPLDIITNLESVEFACACLKVIAFNYSLKELLTNKLIQFPELWQFLNKCWNEIDYMKSDVIANELTVFDFFSKCAAQPGFDNPILQIYKPVVEKLLTGNYPVYLSYILNRMSKSVMYAVLEDYINEKYCNKPSAMEYFTGFFKMIKIGLLCEYLSNEDIFCLIVAFTDTTKSEHLLDFHEHEWYLTDLWDVYPDKHFC
;
A
#
# COMPACT_ATOMS: atom_id res chain seq x y z
N MET A 1 -10.58 12.59 13.10
CA MET A 1 -10.37 13.35 11.85
C MET A 1 -11.72 13.75 11.24
N LEU A 2 -11.92 14.99 10.77
CA LEU A 2 -13.20 15.45 10.17
C LEU A 2 -13.57 14.70 8.87
N LEU A 3 -12.57 14.27 8.12
CA LEU A 3 -12.74 13.48 6.91
C LEU A 3 -13.45 12.13 7.16
N ASN A 4 -13.36 11.59 8.38
CA ASN A 4 -14.09 10.37 8.77
C ASN A 4 -15.58 10.66 9.05
N LYS A 5 -15.97 11.94 9.13
CA LYS A 5 -17.37 12.39 9.26
C LYS A 5 -17.90 12.92 7.92
N ASN A 6 -17.33 12.50 6.80
CA ASN A 6 -17.73 12.92 5.43
C ASN A 6 -17.70 14.44 5.22
N ALA A 7 -16.78 15.15 5.88
CA ALA A 7 -16.55 16.55 5.58
C ALA A 7 -16.18 16.72 4.10
N SER A 8 -16.75 17.73 3.44
CA SER A 8 -16.44 18.01 2.04
C SER A 8 -14.97 18.44 1.89
N VAL A 9 -14.28 17.78 0.96
CA VAL A 9 -12.85 18.00 0.68
C VAL A 9 -12.59 19.13 -0.32
N ASP A 10 -13.65 19.58 -1.00
CA ASP A 10 -13.57 20.54 -2.11
C ASP A 10 -14.19 21.90 -1.79
N ILE A 11 -14.52 22.18 -0.54
CA ILE A 11 -15.00 23.51 -0.13
C ILE A 11 -13.90 24.53 -0.49
N ALA A 12 -14.24 25.61 -1.16
CA ALA A 12 -13.28 26.69 -1.41
C ALA A 12 -13.56 27.87 -0.49
N ASP A 13 -12.51 28.59 -0.13
CA ASP A 13 -12.62 29.92 0.46
C ASP A 13 -12.94 30.99 -0.61
N ASP A 14 -12.99 32.24 -0.17
CA ASP A 14 -13.30 33.40 -1.03
C ASP A 14 -12.25 33.62 -2.13
N PHE A 15 -11.07 33.02 -2.00
CA PHE A 15 -9.97 33.06 -2.96
C PHE A 15 -9.95 31.85 -3.89
N GLY A 16 -10.90 30.92 -3.75
CA GLY A 16 -10.96 29.69 -4.55
C GLY A 16 -10.10 28.55 -4.01
N HIS A 17 -9.36 28.74 -2.92
CA HIS A 17 -8.49 27.72 -2.36
C HIS A 17 -9.30 26.64 -1.65
N THR A 18 -9.07 25.39 -2.06
CA THR A 18 -9.57 24.20 -1.37
C THR A 18 -8.71 23.85 -0.16
N PRO A 19 -9.18 22.99 0.77
CA PRO A 19 -8.36 22.39 1.80
C PRO A 19 -7.04 21.81 1.28
N LEU A 20 -7.04 21.28 0.05
CA LEU A 20 -5.84 20.73 -0.57
C LEU A 20 -4.82 21.81 -0.94
N HIS A 21 -5.26 22.97 -1.44
CA HIS A 21 -4.36 24.12 -1.69
C HIS A 21 -3.65 24.54 -0.41
N HIS A 22 -4.42 24.76 0.67
CA HIS A 22 -3.89 25.14 1.97
C HIS A 22 -2.93 24.07 2.52
N ALA A 23 -3.30 22.79 2.43
CA ALA A 23 -2.45 21.69 2.89
C ALA A 23 -1.12 21.61 2.14
N LEU A 24 -1.12 21.86 0.83
CA LEU A 24 0.08 21.90 -0.01
C LEU A 24 0.95 23.12 0.33
N PHE A 25 0.35 24.31 0.43
CA PHE A 25 1.06 25.55 0.77
C PHE A 25 1.78 25.47 2.11
N TYR A 26 1.11 24.95 3.14
CA TYR A 26 1.69 24.76 4.48
C TYR A 26 2.49 23.46 4.64
N ARG A 27 2.73 22.72 3.55
CA ARG A 27 3.47 21.44 3.52
C ARG A 27 3.01 20.47 4.59
N LYS A 28 1.70 20.36 4.79
CA LYS A 28 1.09 19.42 5.73
C LYS A 28 0.94 18.06 5.06
N HIS A 29 2.05 17.37 4.84
CA HIS A 29 2.14 16.15 4.01
C HIS A 29 1.07 15.11 4.37
N ARG A 30 0.85 14.85 5.66
CA ARG A 30 -0.20 13.93 6.14
C ARG A 30 -1.62 14.38 5.72
N ILE A 31 -1.92 15.67 5.81
CA ILE A 31 -3.23 16.21 5.44
C ILE A 31 -3.41 16.15 3.92
N VAL A 32 -2.36 16.45 3.16
CA VAL A 32 -2.37 16.32 1.68
C VAL A 32 -2.73 14.90 1.28
N ILE A 33 -2.00 13.89 1.80
CA ILE A 33 -2.26 12.48 1.46
C ILE A 33 -3.69 12.08 1.88
N ALA A 34 -4.15 12.46 3.08
CA ALA A 34 -5.50 12.16 3.53
C ALA A 34 -6.59 12.77 2.61
N LEU A 35 -6.39 13.99 2.10
CA LEU A 35 -7.29 14.63 1.15
C LEU A 35 -7.24 13.95 -0.23
N LEU A 36 -6.06 13.57 -0.71
CA LEU A 36 -5.88 12.84 -1.96
C LEU A 36 -6.62 11.49 -1.93
N LEU A 37 -6.54 10.77 -0.80
CA LEU A 37 -7.26 9.50 -0.58
C LEU A 37 -8.78 9.67 -0.56
N LYS A 38 -9.27 10.85 -0.18
CA LYS A 38 -10.69 11.22 -0.25
C LYS A 38 -11.08 11.84 -1.59
N GLN A 39 -10.24 11.70 -2.62
CA GLN A 39 -10.49 12.13 -3.99
C GLN A 39 -10.75 13.65 -4.12
N ALA A 40 -10.04 14.46 -3.34
CA ALA A 40 -10.09 15.92 -3.48
C ALA A 40 -9.77 16.39 -4.92
N ASN A 41 -10.50 17.39 -5.39
CA ASN A 41 -10.40 17.87 -6.76
C ASN A 41 -9.04 18.53 -7.04
N LEU A 42 -8.27 17.91 -7.93
CA LEU A 42 -6.92 18.33 -8.32
C LEU A 42 -6.88 19.40 -9.39
N LEU A 43 -8.02 19.71 -10.01
CA LEU A 43 -8.14 20.61 -11.17
C LEU A 43 -8.86 21.91 -10.82
N ARG A 44 -9.23 22.11 -9.54
CA ARG A 44 -9.86 23.34 -9.10
C ARG A 44 -8.81 24.44 -9.03
N PHE A 45 -9.08 25.57 -9.67
CA PHE A 45 -8.21 26.74 -9.63
C PHE A 45 -8.33 27.47 -8.28
N GLY A 46 -7.18 27.77 -7.67
CA GLY A 46 -7.05 28.71 -6.56
C GLY A 46 -6.78 30.13 -7.04
N GLU A 47 -6.37 30.99 -6.11
CA GLU A 47 -5.92 32.34 -6.43
C GLU A 47 -4.62 32.27 -7.25
N GLY A 48 -4.50 33.10 -8.29
CA GLY A 48 -3.36 33.04 -9.21
C GLY A 48 -3.47 31.99 -10.33
N GLY A 49 -4.57 31.22 -10.37
CA GLY A 49 -4.84 30.28 -11.47
C GLY A 49 -4.06 28.97 -11.40
N GLU A 50 -3.42 28.68 -10.26
CA GLU A 50 -2.78 27.39 -10.02
C GLU A 50 -3.80 26.37 -9.51
N THR A 51 -3.65 25.12 -9.95
CA THR A 51 -4.39 23.97 -9.42
C THR A 51 -3.56 23.21 -8.37
N PRO A 52 -4.16 22.39 -7.50
CA PRO A 52 -3.40 21.54 -6.58
C PRO A 52 -2.41 20.64 -7.30
N LEU A 53 -2.76 20.17 -8.52
CA LEU A 53 -1.85 19.38 -9.32
C LEU A 53 -0.63 20.19 -9.76
N ASP A 54 -0.80 21.46 -10.16
CA ASP A 54 0.31 22.36 -10.51
C ASP A 54 1.27 22.50 -9.34
N ILE A 55 0.72 22.77 -8.16
CA ILE A 55 1.50 22.93 -6.92
C ILE A 55 2.28 21.64 -6.63
N ILE A 56 1.66 20.46 -6.73
CA ILE A 56 2.32 19.16 -6.51
C ILE A 56 3.50 18.97 -7.48
N THR A 57 3.32 19.28 -8.77
CA THR A 57 4.37 19.12 -9.78
C THR A 57 5.54 20.09 -9.61
N ASN A 58 5.31 21.23 -8.94
CA ASN A 58 6.30 22.26 -8.67
C ASN A 58 6.89 22.19 -7.25
N LEU A 59 6.58 21.15 -6.47
CA LEU A 59 7.15 20.97 -5.13
C LEU A 59 8.66 20.81 -5.21
N GLU A 60 9.37 21.45 -4.28
CA GLU A 60 10.83 21.32 -4.16
C GLU A 60 11.26 19.91 -3.71
N SER A 61 10.43 19.21 -2.93
CA SER A 61 10.69 17.83 -2.51
C SER A 61 10.13 16.86 -3.54
N VAL A 62 11.03 16.28 -4.33
CA VAL A 62 10.71 15.24 -5.32
C VAL A 62 10.12 14.02 -4.63
N GLU A 63 10.61 13.66 -3.45
CA GLU A 63 10.13 12.51 -2.68
C GLU A 63 8.64 12.69 -2.31
N PHE A 64 8.26 13.89 -1.86
CA PHE A 64 6.88 14.17 -1.50
C PHE A 64 5.98 14.32 -2.73
N ALA A 65 6.50 14.87 -3.84
CA ALA A 65 5.79 14.88 -5.12
C ALA A 65 5.52 13.46 -5.61
N CYS A 66 6.52 12.56 -5.57
CA CYS A 66 6.39 11.15 -5.88
C CYS A 66 5.35 10.47 -4.98
N ALA A 67 5.36 10.74 -3.67
CA ALA A 67 4.34 10.24 -2.75
C ALA A 67 2.92 10.67 -3.15
N CYS A 68 2.73 11.94 -3.51
CA CYS A 68 1.44 12.44 -4.00
C CYS A 68 1.05 11.77 -5.32
N LEU A 69 1.98 11.69 -6.29
CA LEU A 69 1.75 11.07 -7.60
C LEU A 69 1.42 9.59 -7.49
N LYS A 70 2.03 8.86 -6.55
CA LYS A 70 1.71 7.46 -6.25
C LYS A 70 0.23 7.31 -5.85
N VAL A 71 -0.25 8.15 -4.92
CA VAL A 71 -1.67 8.13 -4.50
C VAL A 71 -2.60 8.55 -5.65
N ILE A 72 -2.18 9.55 -6.44
CA ILE A 72 -2.96 10.06 -7.57
C ILE A 72 -3.08 8.99 -8.67
N ALA A 73 -1.97 8.34 -9.04
CA ALA A 73 -1.93 7.30 -10.06
C ALA A 73 -2.89 6.16 -9.78
N PHE A 74 -3.05 5.82 -8.49
CA PHE A 74 -3.93 4.75 -8.05
C PHE A 74 -5.41 5.17 -7.99
N ASN A 75 -5.71 6.36 -7.46
CA ASN A 75 -7.09 6.76 -7.12
C ASN A 75 -7.80 7.62 -8.19
N TYR A 76 -7.07 8.19 -9.15
CA TYR A 76 -7.63 9.17 -10.09
C TYR A 76 -7.54 8.69 -11.54
N SER A 77 -8.59 8.92 -12.31
CA SER A 77 -8.62 8.65 -13.76
C SER A 77 -8.05 9.83 -14.56
N LEU A 78 -6.80 10.21 -14.30
CA LEU A 78 -6.14 11.40 -14.89
C LEU A 78 -4.93 11.07 -15.77
N LYS A 79 -4.83 9.83 -16.29
CA LYS A 79 -3.63 9.33 -17.01
C LYS A 79 -3.18 10.24 -18.16
N GLU A 80 -4.11 10.64 -19.03
CA GLU A 80 -3.81 11.49 -20.19
C GLU A 80 -3.33 12.89 -19.78
N LEU A 81 -4.03 13.52 -18.84
CA LEU A 81 -3.71 14.86 -18.35
C LEU A 81 -2.35 14.91 -17.65
N LEU A 82 -2.08 13.92 -16.79
CA LEU A 82 -0.79 13.78 -16.09
C LEU A 82 0.35 13.52 -17.08
N THR A 83 0.11 12.74 -18.12
CA THR A 83 1.10 12.47 -19.17
C THR A 83 1.54 13.77 -19.84
N ASN A 84 0.58 14.57 -20.32
CA ASN A 84 0.90 15.82 -21.00
C ASN A 84 1.62 16.82 -20.09
N LYS A 85 1.24 16.87 -18.80
CA LYS A 85 1.83 17.80 -17.83
C LYS A 85 3.21 17.38 -17.32
N LEU A 86 3.45 16.08 -17.14
CA LEU A 86 4.68 15.58 -16.50
C LEU A 86 5.80 15.26 -17.48
N ILE A 87 5.56 15.21 -18.79
CA ILE A 87 6.64 15.02 -19.79
C ILE A 87 7.78 16.04 -19.61
N GLN A 88 7.49 17.25 -19.13
CA GLN A 88 8.49 18.28 -18.85
C GLN A 88 9.31 18.05 -17.56
N PHE A 89 8.92 17.08 -16.73
CA PHE A 89 9.57 16.71 -15.46
C PHE A 89 10.03 15.25 -15.51
N PRO A 90 11.23 14.95 -16.06
CA PRO A 90 11.64 13.58 -16.39
C PRO A 90 11.61 12.60 -15.21
N GLU A 91 12.02 13.06 -14.03
CA GLU A 91 12.09 12.23 -12.82
C GLU A 91 10.69 11.82 -12.33
N LEU A 92 9.79 12.80 -12.18
CA LEU A 92 8.39 12.56 -11.80
C LEU A 92 7.67 11.70 -12.85
N TRP A 93 7.94 11.93 -14.12
CA TRP A 93 7.38 11.15 -15.23
C TRP A 93 7.82 9.68 -15.19
N GLN A 94 9.12 9.43 -14.97
CA GLN A 94 9.64 8.08 -14.84
C GLN A 94 9.01 7.34 -13.65
N PHE A 95 8.89 8.01 -12.51
CA PHE A 95 8.25 7.45 -11.33
C PHE A 95 6.76 7.14 -11.57
N LEU A 96 6.02 8.07 -12.18
CA LEU A 96 4.60 7.87 -12.50
C LEU A 96 4.37 6.71 -13.47
N ASN A 97 5.26 6.54 -14.46
CA ASN A 97 5.20 5.38 -15.35
C ASN A 97 5.44 4.06 -14.60
N LYS A 98 6.38 4.01 -13.65
CA LYS A 98 6.54 2.83 -12.78
C LYS A 98 5.25 2.53 -12.03
N CYS A 99 4.60 3.55 -11.47
CA CYS A 99 3.31 3.42 -10.79
C CYS A 99 2.24 2.81 -11.70
N TRP A 100 2.07 3.33 -12.92
CA TRP A 100 1.05 2.81 -13.84
C TRP A 100 1.36 1.42 -14.36
N ASN A 101 2.61 1.12 -14.70
CA ASN A 101 3.00 -0.22 -15.15
C ASN A 101 2.69 -1.27 -14.08
N GLU A 102 2.98 -0.95 -12.82
CA GLU A 102 2.68 -1.84 -11.70
C GLU A 102 1.17 -1.96 -11.45
N ILE A 103 0.40 -0.87 -11.56
CA ILE A 103 -1.06 -0.91 -11.50
C ILE A 103 -1.65 -1.78 -12.60
N ASP A 104 -1.18 -1.62 -13.83
CA ASP A 104 -1.66 -2.39 -14.97
C ASP A 104 -1.28 -3.87 -14.84
N TYR A 105 -0.10 -4.18 -14.27
CA TYR A 105 0.28 -5.55 -13.90
C TYR A 105 -0.63 -6.12 -12.80
N MET A 106 -0.87 -5.38 -11.71
CA MET A 106 -1.78 -5.78 -10.63
C MET A 106 -3.20 -6.11 -11.12
N LYS A 107 -3.70 -5.39 -12.12
CA LYS A 107 -5.02 -5.65 -12.74
C LYS A 107 -5.05 -6.92 -13.57
N SER A 108 -3.91 -7.37 -14.07
CA SER A 108 -3.80 -8.60 -14.87
C SER A 108 -3.44 -9.82 -14.03
N ASP A 109 -2.85 -9.63 -12.84
CA ASP A 109 -2.36 -10.73 -12.03
C ASP A 109 -3.46 -11.30 -11.11
N VAL A 110 -3.98 -12.46 -11.49
CA VAL A 110 -5.08 -13.15 -10.80
C VAL A 110 -4.54 -13.93 -9.59
N ILE A 111 -5.14 -13.70 -8.43
CA ILE A 111 -4.90 -14.41 -7.17
C ILE A 111 -5.68 -15.73 -7.15
N ALA A 112 -7.01 -15.63 -7.23
CA ALA A 112 -7.92 -16.77 -7.12
C ALA A 112 -9.23 -16.48 -7.86
N ASN A 113 -9.72 -17.44 -8.63
CA ASN A 113 -10.90 -17.28 -9.50
C ASN A 113 -10.74 -16.06 -10.43
N GLU A 114 -11.53 -15.00 -10.21
CA GLU A 114 -11.47 -13.74 -10.95
C GLU A 114 -10.88 -12.59 -10.11
N LEU A 115 -10.45 -12.85 -8.87
CA LEU A 115 -9.89 -11.84 -7.97
C LEU A 115 -8.44 -11.53 -8.37
N THR A 116 -8.19 -10.30 -8.81
CA THR A 116 -6.83 -9.81 -9.13
C THR A 116 -6.14 -9.18 -7.91
N VAL A 117 -4.82 -8.99 -7.97
CA VAL A 117 -4.08 -8.22 -6.95
C VAL A 117 -4.63 -6.81 -6.83
N PHE A 118 -4.99 -6.19 -7.96
CA PHE A 118 -5.63 -4.88 -7.94
C PHE A 118 -6.99 -4.90 -7.26
N ASP A 119 -7.81 -5.94 -7.45
CA ASP A 119 -9.10 -6.07 -6.76
C ASP A 119 -8.92 -6.30 -5.27
N PHE A 120 -7.98 -7.16 -4.86
CA PHE A 120 -7.62 -7.34 -3.45
C PHE A 120 -7.25 -6.00 -2.79
N PHE A 121 -6.43 -5.19 -3.49
CA PHE A 121 -6.01 -3.89 -2.99
C PHE A 121 -7.14 -2.83 -3.04
N SER A 122 -7.91 -2.74 -4.12
CA SER A 122 -8.92 -1.68 -4.35
C SER A 122 -10.31 -1.96 -3.76
N LYS A 123 -10.73 -3.23 -3.75
CA LYS A 123 -12.08 -3.68 -3.43
C LYS A 123 -12.03 -4.98 -2.64
N CYS A 124 -11.96 -4.92 -1.32
CA CYS A 124 -12.35 -6.07 -0.50
C CYS A 124 -13.88 -6.21 -0.56
N ALA A 125 -14.38 -6.93 -1.55
CA ALA A 125 -15.71 -7.49 -1.52
C ALA A 125 -15.59 -8.87 -0.87
N ALA A 126 -16.29 -9.08 0.24
CA ALA A 126 -16.56 -10.42 0.75
C ALA A 126 -17.21 -11.23 -0.37
N GLN A 127 -16.43 -12.01 -1.10
CA GLN A 127 -16.98 -12.98 -2.04
C GLN A 127 -17.44 -14.15 -1.18
N PRO A 128 -18.76 -14.42 -1.08
CA PRO A 128 -19.23 -15.62 -0.42
C PRO A 128 -18.69 -16.83 -1.19
N GLY A 129 -17.88 -17.68 -0.55
CA GLY A 129 -17.39 -18.92 -1.18
C GLY A 129 -15.98 -19.37 -0.81
N PHE A 130 -15.25 -18.66 0.04
CA PHE A 130 -13.95 -19.13 0.52
C PHE A 130 -14.08 -19.79 1.90
N ASP A 131 -13.96 -21.11 1.96
CA ASP A 131 -13.99 -21.88 3.22
C ASP A 131 -12.78 -21.58 4.11
N ASN A 132 -11.63 -21.26 3.51
CA ASN A 132 -10.42 -20.87 4.21
C ASN A 132 -9.69 -19.73 3.45
N PRO A 133 -10.01 -18.46 3.75
CA PRO A 133 -9.40 -17.30 3.10
C PRO A 133 -7.88 -17.20 3.28
N ILE A 134 -7.33 -17.74 4.37
CA ILE A 134 -5.87 -17.73 4.62
C ILE A 134 -5.16 -18.49 3.50
N LEU A 135 -5.62 -19.70 3.19
CA LEU A 135 -4.99 -20.53 2.15
C LEU A 135 -5.43 -20.15 0.73
N GLN A 136 -6.67 -19.67 0.57
CA GLN A 136 -7.26 -19.43 -0.75
C GLN A 136 -7.02 -18.02 -1.29
N ILE A 137 -6.72 -17.05 -0.43
CA ILE A 137 -6.49 -15.65 -0.82
C ILE A 137 -5.15 -15.16 -0.30
N TYR A 138 -4.97 -15.12 1.02
CA TYR A 138 -3.87 -14.39 1.63
C TYR A 138 -2.50 -15.03 1.37
N LYS A 139 -2.39 -16.36 1.45
CA LYS A 139 -1.18 -17.08 1.09
C LYS A 139 -0.80 -16.87 -0.40
N PRO A 140 -1.71 -17.08 -1.37
CA PRO A 140 -1.44 -16.74 -2.78
C PRO A 140 -1.05 -15.27 -3.01
N VAL A 141 -1.62 -14.31 -2.26
CA VAL A 141 -1.17 -12.91 -2.32
C VAL A 141 0.28 -12.80 -1.86
N VAL A 142 0.62 -13.39 -0.71
CA VAL A 142 2.00 -13.37 -0.19
C VAL A 142 2.98 -14.03 -1.17
N GLU A 143 2.62 -15.17 -1.78
CA GLU A 143 3.41 -15.82 -2.83
C GLU A 143 3.69 -14.89 -4.02
N LYS A 144 2.69 -14.13 -4.45
CA LYS A 144 2.86 -13.12 -5.49
C LYS A 144 3.76 -11.97 -5.05
N LEU A 145 3.62 -11.50 -3.81
CA LEU A 145 4.49 -10.44 -3.27
C LEU A 145 5.96 -10.91 -3.22
N LEU A 146 6.20 -12.18 -2.88
CA LEU A 146 7.54 -12.78 -2.89
C LEU A 146 8.19 -12.82 -4.28
N THR A 147 7.43 -12.65 -5.37
CA THR A 147 8.01 -12.58 -6.72
C THR A 147 8.85 -11.31 -6.96
N GLY A 148 8.56 -10.24 -6.20
CA GLY A 148 9.19 -8.93 -6.35
C GLY A 148 8.61 -8.05 -7.45
N ASN A 149 7.42 -8.38 -7.97
CA ASN A 149 6.83 -7.65 -9.10
C ASN A 149 6.03 -6.40 -8.70
N TYR A 150 5.94 -6.08 -7.40
CA TYR A 150 5.14 -4.97 -6.86
C TYR A 150 5.94 -3.96 -6.02
N PRO A 151 7.13 -3.51 -6.45
CA PRO A 151 8.01 -2.70 -5.59
C PRO A 151 7.43 -1.34 -5.19
N VAL A 152 6.54 -0.75 -6.00
CA VAL A 152 5.92 0.53 -5.68
C VAL A 152 4.81 0.36 -4.65
N TYR A 153 3.92 -0.62 -4.80
CA TYR A 153 2.73 -0.78 -3.96
C TYR A 153 2.84 -1.93 -2.95
N LEU A 154 4.02 -2.52 -2.74
CA LEU A 154 4.24 -3.62 -1.80
C LEU A 154 3.69 -3.32 -0.41
N SER A 155 4.15 -2.23 0.22
CA SER A 155 3.68 -1.79 1.53
C SER A 155 2.17 -1.51 1.56
N TYR A 156 1.62 -0.97 0.46
CA TYR A 156 0.19 -0.71 0.31
C TYR A 156 -0.61 -2.01 0.36
N ILE A 157 -0.15 -3.06 -0.33
CA ILE A 157 -0.79 -4.37 -0.34
C ILE A 157 -0.62 -5.06 1.02
N LEU A 158 0.58 -4.99 1.62
CA LEU A 158 0.86 -5.57 2.94
C LEU A 158 -0.04 -4.97 4.03
N ASN A 159 -0.21 -3.65 4.03
CA ASN A 159 -1.05 -2.96 5.00
C ASN A 159 -2.56 -3.12 4.77
N ARG A 160 -2.98 -3.90 3.76
CA ARG A 160 -4.38 -4.39 3.65
C ARG A 160 -4.63 -5.66 4.44
N MET A 161 -3.58 -6.37 4.82
CA MET A 161 -3.70 -7.58 5.62
C MET A 161 -3.62 -7.18 7.09
N SER A 162 -4.54 -7.69 7.91
CA SER A 162 -4.37 -7.55 9.36
C SER A 162 -3.12 -8.28 9.79
N LYS A 163 -2.53 -7.80 10.88
CA LYS A 163 -1.44 -8.49 11.58
C LYS A 163 -1.77 -9.97 11.83
N SER A 164 -3.00 -10.26 12.27
CA SER A 164 -3.47 -11.63 12.53
C SER A 164 -3.44 -12.52 11.29
N VAL A 165 -3.82 -11.99 10.12
CA VAL A 165 -3.75 -12.70 8.85
C VAL A 165 -2.29 -12.95 8.44
N MET A 166 -1.44 -11.94 8.55
CA MET A 166 -0.01 -12.07 8.26
C MET A 166 0.65 -13.14 9.14
N TYR A 167 0.28 -13.23 10.42
CA TYR A 167 0.77 -14.29 11.30
C TYR A 167 0.29 -15.67 10.88
N ALA A 168 -0.99 -15.81 10.52
CA ALA A 168 -1.52 -17.10 10.09
C ALA A 168 -0.80 -17.60 8.82
N VAL A 169 -0.48 -16.70 7.88
CA VAL A 169 0.32 -17.06 6.70
C VAL A 169 1.75 -17.43 7.10
N LEU A 170 2.39 -16.68 8.00
CA LEU A 170 3.73 -17.04 8.51
C LEU A 170 3.75 -18.41 9.19
N GLU A 171 2.77 -18.71 10.05
CA GLU A 171 2.64 -20.01 10.71
C GLU A 171 2.50 -21.14 9.68
N ASP A 172 1.74 -20.93 8.61
CA ASP A 172 1.58 -21.89 7.53
C ASP A 172 2.90 -22.20 6.83
N TYR A 173 3.69 -21.17 6.45
CA TYR A 173 5.03 -21.35 5.86
C TYR A 173 6.00 -22.08 6.79
N ILE A 174 5.99 -21.76 8.09
CA ILE A 174 6.83 -22.43 9.08
C ILE A 174 6.42 -23.91 9.16
N ASN A 175 5.13 -24.20 9.26
CA ASN A 175 4.63 -25.57 9.31
C ASN A 175 5.06 -26.34 8.06
N GLU A 176 4.87 -25.80 6.86
CA GLU A 176 5.29 -26.47 5.61
C GLU A 176 6.80 -26.82 5.59
N LYS A 177 7.66 -25.89 6.04
CA LYS A 177 9.11 -26.11 6.05
C LYS A 177 9.56 -27.19 7.04
N TYR A 178 8.84 -27.38 8.15
CA TYR A 178 9.27 -28.24 9.26
C TYR A 178 8.40 -29.48 9.50
N CYS A 179 7.21 -29.59 8.89
CA CYS A 179 6.30 -30.75 9.03
C CYS A 179 6.96 -32.09 8.65
N ASN A 180 7.94 -32.10 7.75
CA ASN A 180 8.65 -33.31 7.30
C ASN A 180 9.89 -33.68 8.16
N LYS A 181 10.14 -32.98 9.28
CA LYS A 181 11.30 -33.21 10.16
C LYS A 181 10.85 -33.42 11.61
N PRO A 182 10.44 -34.65 12.01
CA PRO A 182 9.85 -34.90 13.33
C PRO A 182 10.76 -34.51 14.51
N SER A 183 12.09 -34.64 14.38
CA SER A 183 13.05 -34.19 15.40
C SER A 183 13.26 -32.67 15.44
N ALA A 184 13.04 -31.96 14.33
CA ALA A 184 13.08 -30.50 14.29
C ALA A 184 11.76 -29.90 14.81
N MET A 185 10.63 -30.58 14.61
CA MET A 185 9.30 -30.12 15.00
C MET A 185 9.16 -29.96 16.52
N GLU A 186 9.72 -30.85 17.35
CA GLU A 186 9.73 -30.70 18.82
C GLU A 186 10.56 -29.49 19.27
N TYR A 187 11.73 -29.28 18.65
CA TYR A 187 12.59 -28.13 18.93
C TYR A 187 11.97 -26.81 18.46
N PHE A 188 11.30 -26.81 17.30
CA PHE A 188 10.65 -25.64 16.72
C PHE A 188 9.35 -25.26 17.43
N THR A 189 8.47 -26.22 17.70
CA THR A 189 7.27 -25.96 18.51
C THR A 189 7.66 -25.52 19.92
N GLY A 190 8.75 -26.03 20.47
CA GLY A 190 9.38 -25.54 21.70
C GLY A 190 9.90 -24.10 21.57
N PHE A 191 10.70 -23.80 20.53
CA PHE A 191 11.30 -22.49 20.29
C PHE A 191 10.26 -21.39 20.04
N PHE A 192 9.24 -21.66 19.22
CA PHE A 192 8.15 -20.71 18.94
C PHE A 192 7.17 -20.56 20.11
N LYS A 193 6.89 -21.62 20.88
CA LYS A 193 6.21 -21.49 22.18
C LYS A 193 7.03 -20.67 23.17
N MET A 194 8.35 -20.86 23.18
CA MET A 194 9.27 -20.21 24.11
C MET A 194 9.42 -18.72 23.79
N ILE A 195 9.56 -18.35 22.52
CA ILE A 195 9.60 -16.95 22.06
C ILE A 195 8.21 -16.32 22.09
N LYS A 196 7.15 -17.14 22.13
CA LYS A 196 5.76 -16.70 21.92
C LYS A 196 5.69 -15.83 20.68
N ILE A 197 6.00 -16.38 19.52
CA ILE A 197 6.18 -15.54 18.33
C ILE A 197 4.95 -14.68 18.04
N GLY A 198 3.74 -15.14 18.37
CA GLY A 198 2.52 -14.33 18.34
C GLY A 198 2.60 -13.03 19.16
N LEU A 199 3.29 -13.03 20.32
CA LEU A 199 3.57 -11.82 21.10
C LEU A 199 4.65 -10.94 20.45
N LEU A 200 5.74 -11.52 19.94
CA LEU A 200 6.78 -10.75 19.24
C LEU A 200 6.15 -9.96 18.09
N CYS A 201 5.36 -10.68 17.34
CA CYS A 201 4.54 -10.25 16.24
C CYS A 201 3.69 -9.01 16.58
N GLU A 202 3.07 -8.91 17.77
CA GLU A 202 2.28 -7.73 18.17
C GLU A 202 3.08 -6.40 18.02
N TYR A 203 4.40 -6.46 18.23
CA TYR A 203 5.32 -5.33 18.14
C TYR A 203 5.90 -5.12 16.74
N LEU A 204 5.73 -6.08 15.82
CA LEU A 204 6.24 -6.01 14.46
C LEU A 204 5.24 -5.31 13.52
N SER A 205 5.75 -4.59 12.53
CA SER A 205 4.96 -4.09 11.41
C SER A 205 4.62 -5.21 10.43
N ASN A 206 3.66 -4.99 9.51
CA ASN A 206 3.37 -5.97 8.46
C ASN A 206 4.57 -6.22 7.53
N GLU A 207 5.42 -5.21 7.33
CA GLU A 207 6.68 -5.34 6.58
C GLU A 207 7.67 -6.24 7.32
N ASP A 208 7.84 -6.05 8.63
CA ASP A 208 8.71 -6.91 9.44
C ASP A 208 8.24 -8.38 9.43
N ILE A 209 6.92 -8.60 9.50
CA ILE A 209 6.34 -9.94 9.44
C ILE A 209 6.56 -10.55 8.06
N PHE A 210 6.43 -9.76 7.00
CA PHE A 210 6.75 -10.19 5.64
C PHE A 210 8.24 -10.54 5.49
N CYS A 211 9.16 -9.77 6.08
CA CYS A 211 10.58 -10.12 6.15
C CYS A 211 10.82 -11.47 6.84
N LEU A 212 10.08 -11.76 7.92
CA LEU A 212 10.14 -13.07 8.57
C LEU A 212 9.65 -14.17 7.62
N ILE A 213 8.54 -13.97 6.91
CA ILE A 213 8.06 -14.91 5.89
C ILE A 213 9.15 -15.16 4.85
N VAL A 214 9.75 -14.11 4.28
CA VAL A 214 10.86 -14.20 3.32
C VAL A 214 12.00 -15.07 3.89
N ALA A 215 12.39 -14.86 5.15
CA ALA A 215 13.45 -15.63 5.79
C ALA A 215 13.11 -17.13 5.97
N PHE A 216 11.83 -17.47 6.09
CA PHE A 216 11.37 -18.85 6.14
C PHE A 216 11.18 -19.47 4.74
N THR A 217 11.11 -18.68 3.68
CA THR A 217 11.07 -19.20 2.30
C THR A 217 12.47 -19.42 1.72
N ASP A 218 12.62 -20.37 0.79
CA ASP A 218 13.91 -20.66 0.14
C ASP A 218 14.21 -19.70 -1.03
N THR A 219 13.53 -18.55 -1.10
CA THR A 219 13.65 -17.61 -2.22
C THR A 219 15.00 -16.89 -2.22
N THR A 220 15.81 -17.15 -3.25
CA THR A 220 17.11 -16.49 -3.51
C THR A 220 17.01 -15.00 -3.87
N LYS A 221 15.80 -14.46 -4.02
CA LYS A 221 15.52 -13.06 -4.41
C LYS A 221 15.48 -12.06 -3.22
N SER A 222 15.90 -12.48 -2.02
CA SER A 222 15.60 -11.73 -0.78
C SER A 222 16.24 -10.34 -0.69
N GLU A 223 17.41 -10.09 -1.30
CA GLU A 223 18.12 -8.82 -1.08
C GLU A 223 17.36 -7.59 -1.59
N HIS A 224 16.69 -7.67 -2.74
CA HIS A 224 15.88 -6.55 -3.26
C HIS A 224 14.52 -6.41 -2.57
N LEU A 225 14.02 -7.49 -1.95
CA LEU A 225 12.78 -7.44 -1.19
C LEU A 225 12.99 -6.79 0.18
N LEU A 226 14.19 -6.93 0.76
CA LEU A 226 14.52 -6.48 2.11
C LEU A 226 14.91 -4.99 2.22
N ASP A 227 14.98 -4.26 1.10
CA ASP A 227 15.27 -2.82 1.08
C ASP A 227 14.02 -2.00 1.42
N PHE A 228 13.45 -2.24 2.61
CA PHE A 228 12.23 -1.59 3.12
C PHE A 228 12.46 -0.17 3.66
N HIS A 229 13.66 0.40 3.48
CA HIS A 229 14.05 1.56 4.28
C HIS A 229 13.41 2.90 3.81
N GLU A 230 12.61 3.47 4.73
CA GLU A 230 12.35 4.90 4.95
C GLU A 230 11.35 5.67 4.06
N HIS A 231 10.80 5.11 2.99
CA HIS A 231 10.10 5.93 1.98
C HIS A 231 8.61 6.22 2.20
N GLU A 232 7.99 5.79 3.31
CA GLU A 232 6.55 5.99 3.55
C GLU A 232 6.19 6.62 4.91
N TRP A 233 7.10 7.44 5.45
CA TRP A 233 6.89 8.19 6.69
C TRP A 233 5.53 8.95 6.73
N TYR A 234 5.00 9.32 5.57
CA TYR A 234 3.74 10.03 5.41
C TYR A 234 2.49 9.16 5.62
N LEU A 235 2.61 7.82 5.66
CA LEU A 235 1.47 6.89 5.83
C LEU A 235 1.36 6.24 7.22
N THR A 236 2.36 6.38 8.07
CA THR A 236 2.49 5.68 9.36
C THR A 236 1.24 5.70 10.25
N ASP A 237 0.43 6.78 10.21
CA ASP A 237 -0.86 6.89 10.94
C ASP A 237 -2.09 7.05 10.01
N LEU A 238 -1.91 6.92 8.70
CA LEU A 238 -2.99 7.06 7.70
C LEU A 238 -3.52 5.71 7.20
N TRP A 239 -2.91 4.60 7.60
CA TRP A 239 -3.44 3.27 7.28
C TRP A 239 -4.86 3.09 7.81
N ASP A 240 -5.23 3.71 8.94
CA ASP A 240 -6.62 3.71 9.45
C ASP A 240 -7.62 4.45 8.52
N VAL A 241 -7.11 5.35 7.65
CA VAL A 241 -7.90 6.10 6.68
C VAL A 241 -8.13 5.28 5.41
N TYR A 242 -7.21 4.35 5.11
CA TYR A 242 -7.48 3.24 4.21
C TYR A 242 -8.41 2.28 4.96
N PRO A 243 -9.71 2.23 4.62
CA PRO A 243 -10.63 1.42 5.42
C PRO A 243 -10.19 -0.05 5.39
N ASP A 244 -9.90 -0.60 6.57
CA ASP A 244 -9.86 -2.03 6.80
C ASP A 244 -11.17 -2.61 6.30
N LYS A 245 -11.07 -3.44 5.27
CA LYS A 245 -12.17 -4.25 4.79
C LYS A 245 -11.66 -5.67 4.77
N HIS A 246 -11.64 -6.30 5.93
CA HIS A 246 -11.30 -7.71 5.99
C HIS A 246 -12.32 -8.53 5.18
N PHE A 247 -11.87 -9.64 4.60
CA PHE A 247 -12.76 -10.70 4.15
C PHE A 247 -13.28 -11.40 5.41
N CYS A 248 -14.25 -10.78 6.08
CA CYS A 248 -15.04 -11.39 7.16
C CYS A 248 -16.43 -11.74 6.64
#